data_AF-A0A126RTI5-F1
#
_entry.id   AF-A0A126RTI5-F1
#
_cell.length_a   1.000
_cell.length_b   1.000
_cell.length_c   1.000
_cell.angle_alpha   90.00
_cell.angle_beta   90.00
_cell.angle_gamma   90.00
#
_symmetry.space_group_name_H-M   'P 1'
#
loop_
_entity.id
_entity.type
_entity.pdbx_description
1 polymer ?
#
loop_
_entity_poly.entity_id
_entity_poly.type
_entity_poly.pdbx_seq_one_letter_code
_entity_poly.pdbx_strand_id
1 'polypeptide(L)'
;MTNWREVERLTLSGTIEAGVFRPAALAPERADAPPLPLLVPIGANILPLADVRPFGTEERVRVERDGNGLRIRCQAGPAPAGAVLHWPDRRLPRAYRGFWRLEGRADAAIGVSALPLGRDAPAIPAAHWTDRPAIIPFTDRQEEQMLVLTCPDRDVSAQLDAVTLTPAGAGPNGRGTWIWREQDWRADPIGFSRRAAAAGWTELAIQAPAKPDSALARLAAALTERGIGFRLLDGDPGMATAEGRAEAVRRFAHLRRWCDDHLATRPLLELDIEPYALPGFASDPAGWQGWAESVQAVAQAWGGAVAVDLPWWMRRSPEGAAALETALASIHEIIVMAYRTDPQLILDAAESWLGEAGPPVRIAIETGPVGQEATRLYRRAPSGTLKLSDVGAELLATSEASGPSGATFALVRENRTDPTRISFHGAPSRAAETERALMPLLSGWPGFAGFRVHGWEVSAHG
;
A
#
# COMPACT_ATOMS: atom_id res chain seq x y z
N MET A 1 26.95 12.00 -6.61
CA MET A 1 26.04 12.58 -7.62
C MET A 1 26.54 12.22 -9.01
N THR A 2 25.68 11.64 -9.85
CA THR A 2 25.83 11.64 -11.32
C THR A 2 26.25 13.04 -11.78
N ASN A 3 27.08 13.16 -12.81
CA ASN A 3 27.57 14.43 -13.34
C ASN A 3 26.41 15.43 -13.53
N TRP A 4 26.23 16.39 -12.62
CA TRP A 4 25.10 17.33 -12.65
C TRP A 4 25.06 18.14 -13.94
N ARG A 5 26.20 18.20 -14.64
CA ARG A 5 26.36 18.83 -15.95
C ARG A 5 25.51 18.18 -17.02
N GLU A 6 25.11 16.92 -16.86
CA GLU A 6 24.27 16.16 -17.80
C GLU A 6 22.79 16.12 -17.38
N VAL A 7 22.44 16.70 -16.22
CA VAL A 7 21.06 16.71 -15.74
C VAL A 7 20.27 17.79 -16.47
N GLU A 8 19.25 17.36 -17.21
CA GLU A 8 18.32 18.23 -17.95
C GLU A 8 17.08 18.60 -17.13
N ARG A 9 16.66 17.72 -16.21
CA ARG A 9 15.45 17.90 -15.42
C ARG A 9 15.62 17.40 -13.99
N LEU A 10 15.01 18.14 -13.07
CA LEU A 10 15.10 17.93 -11.63
C LEU A 10 13.70 17.98 -11.02
N THR A 11 13.43 17.09 -10.08
CA THR A 11 12.24 17.11 -9.24
C THR A 11 12.64 17.51 -7.83
N LEU A 12 12.03 18.57 -7.32
CA LEU A 12 12.20 19.07 -5.96
C LEU A 12 10.92 18.85 -5.17
N SER A 13 10.97 18.03 -4.13
CA SER A 13 9.84 17.71 -3.26
C SER A 13 10.00 18.37 -1.90
N GLY A 14 8.89 18.72 -1.27
CA GLY A 14 8.88 19.43 0.02
C GLY A 14 7.48 19.69 0.54
N THR A 15 7.40 20.42 1.66
CA THR A 15 6.13 20.82 2.29
C THR A 15 5.84 22.30 2.06
N ILE A 16 4.58 22.69 2.14
CA ILE A 16 4.13 24.08 2.15
C ILE A 16 3.76 24.43 3.59
N GLU A 17 4.54 25.32 4.19
CA GLU A 17 4.35 25.81 5.55
C GLU A 17 4.08 27.32 5.50
N ALA A 18 2.94 27.76 6.04
CA ALA A 18 2.53 29.17 6.00
C ALA A 18 2.61 29.80 4.59
N GLY A 19 2.30 29.02 3.55
CA GLY A 19 2.36 29.46 2.14
C GLY A 19 3.76 29.43 1.52
N VAL A 20 4.80 29.04 2.27
CA VAL A 20 6.19 28.96 1.80
C VAL A 20 6.57 27.50 1.55
N PHE A 21 7.13 27.23 0.37
CA PHE A 21 7.66 25.92 0.04
C PHE A 21 8.99 25.66 0.74
N ARG A 22 9.05 24.60 1.54
CA ARG A 22 10.23 24.11 2.25
C ARG A 22 10.76 22.88 1.51
N PRO A 23 11.85 23.01 0.74
CA PRO A 23 12.43 21.87 0.03
C PRO A 23 12.95 20.83 1.02
N ALA A 24 12.67 19.56 0.75
CA ALA A 24 13.14 18.43 1.54
C ALA A 24 14.05 17.49 0.73
N ALA A 25 13.73 17.27 -0.55
CA ALA A 25 14.47 16.34 -1.40
C ALA A 25 14.58 16.84 -2.83
N LEU A 26 15.73 16.57 -3.47
CA LEU A 26 16.01 16.88 -4.87
C LEU A 26 16.48 15.62 -5.59
N ALA A 27 15.85 15.28 -6.72
CA ALA A 27 16.21 14.14 -7.55
C ALA A 27 16.32 14.54 -9.03
N PRO A 28 17.24 13.97 -9.83
CA PRO A 28 17.11 14.00 -11.28
C PRO A 28 15.81 13.30 -11.70
N GLU A 29 15.12 13.86 -12.71
CA GLU A 29 13.98 13.17 -13.32
C GLU A 29 14.52 11.91 -14.00
N ARG A 30 14.18 10.73 -13.45
CA ARG A 30 14.41 9.44 -14.13
C ARG A 30 13.36 9.34 -15.24
N ALA A 31 13.71 8.74 -16.38
CA ALA A 31 12.73 8.45 -17.42
C ALA A 31 11.55 7.69 -16.77
N ASP A 32 10.35 8.29 -16.83
CA ASP A 32 9.19 7.75 -16.17
C ASP A 32 8.97 6.32 -16.66
N ALA A 33 9.04 5.35 -15.75
CA ALA A 33 8.43 4.07 -16.02
C ALA A 33 6.95 4.34 -16.35
N PRO A 34 6.40 3.73 -17.40
CA PRO A 34 4.99 3.93 -17.73
C PRO A 34 4.15 3.64 -16.47
N PRO A 35 3.13 4.47 -16.19
CA PRO A 35 2.33 4.29 -14.99
C PRO A 35 1.74 2.89 -15.01
N LEU A 36 1.91 2.17 -13.89
CA LEU A 36 1.27 0.87 -13.72
C LEU A 36 -0.26 1.04 -13.86
N PRO A 37 -0.95 0.17 -14.61
CA PRO A 37 -2.40 0.19 -14.64
C PRO A 37 -3.00 0.15 -13.24
N LEU A 38 -4.10 0.86 -13.02
CA LEU A 38 -4.80 0.82 -11.74
C LEU A 38 -5.38 -0.58 -11.50
N LEU A 39 -5.43 -1.00 -10.25
CA LEU A 39 -6.13 -2.22 -9.88
C LEU A 39 -7.61 -2.10 -10.23
N VAL A 40 -8.23 -3.20 -10.68
CA VAL A 40 -9.69 -3.26 -10.76
C VAL A 40 -10.33 -2.98 -9.38
N PRO A 41 -11.45 -2.26 -9.31
CA PRO A 41 -12.08 -1.95 -8.03
C PRO A 41 -12.74 -3.22 -7.45
N ILE A 42 -12.03 -3.90 -6.57
CA ILE A 42 -12.47 -5.14 -5.92
C ILE A 42 -13.74 -4.86 -5.11
N GLY A 43 -14.71 -5.78 -5.17
CA GLY A 43 -16.01 -5.61 -4.54
C GLY A 43 -16.96 -4.65 -5.26
N ALA A 44 -16.51 -3.92 -6.28
CA ALA A 44 -17.36 -3.07 -7.12
C ALA A 44 -17.75 -3.77 -8.43
N ASN A 45 -18.79 -3.26 -9.10
CA ASN A 45 -19.15 -3.71 -10.44
C ASN A 45 -18.12 -3.22 -11.45
N ILE A 46 -17.36 -4.16 -12.02
CA ILE A 46 -16.31 -3.87 -13.00
C ILE A 46 -16.76 -4.09 -14.45
N LEU A 47 -18.01 -4.52 -14.69
CA LEU A 47 -18.56 -4.66 -16.04
C LEU A 47 -18.49 -3.36 -16.87
N PRO A 48 -18.71 -2.15 -16.31
CA PRO A 48 -18.55 -0.91 -17.06
C PRO A 48 -17.14 -0.65 -17.57
N LEU A 49 -16.13 -1.25 -16.93
CA LEU A 49 -14.71 -1.09 -17.27
C LEU A 49 -14.24 -2.13 -18.31
N ALA A 50 -15.09 -3.11 -18.66
CA ALA A 50 -14.68 -4.18 -19.56
C ALA A 50 -14.64 -3.69 -21.02
N ASP A 51 -13.63 -4.09 -21.77
CA ASP A 51 -13.76 -4.26 -23.21
C ASP A 51 -14.55 -5.54 -23.48
N VAL A 52 -15.54 -5.47 -24.37
CA VAL A 52 -16.45 -6.58 -24.65
C VAL A 52 -16.40 -6.90 -26.13
N ARG A 53 -16.01 -8.13 -26.46
CA ARG A 53 -15.89 -8.59 -27.84
C ARG A 53 -16.71 -9.86 -28.06
N PRO A 54 -17.67 -9.88 -29.01
CA PRO A 54 -18.32 -11.12 -29.40
C PRO A 54 -17.31 -12.03 -30.12
N PHE A 55 -17.52 -13.34 -30.03
CA PHE A 55 -16.76 -14.34 -30.78
C PHE A 55 -17.67 -15.44 -31.32
N GLY A 56 -17.16 -16.18 -32.30
CA GLY A 56 -17.83 -17.32 -32.92
C GLY A 56 -17.82 -17.21 -34.45
N THR A 57 -17.87 -18.36 -35.12
CA THR A 57 -17.79 -18.44 -36.59
C THR A 57 -19.10 -18.11 -37.30
N GLU A 58 -20.23 -18.20 -36.61
CA GLU A 58 -21.58 -18.13 -37.20
C GLU A 58 -22.23 -16.74 -37.07
N GLU A 59 -21.50 -15.70 -36.63
CA GLU A 59 -22.05 -14.35 -36.32
C GLU A 59 -23.32 -14.36 -35.44
N ARG A 60 -23.55 -15.44 -34.71
CA ARG A 60 -24.81 -15.71 -33.98
C ARG A 60 -24.92 -15.00 -32.64
N VAL A 61 -23.93 -14.18 -32.28
CA VAL A 61 -23.87 -13.49 -30.98
C VAL A 61 -23.82 -12.00 -31.19
N ARG A 62 -24.80 -11.31 -30.62
CA ARG A 62 -24.83 -9.85 -30.52
C ARG A 62 -24.69 -9.45 -29.08
N VAL A 63 -23.79 -8.50 -28.85
CA VAL A 63 -23.55 -7.90 -27.54
C VAL A 63 -23.82 -6.40 -27.65
N GLU A 64 -24.66 -5.90 -26.77
CA GLU A 64 -25.05 -4.49 -26.74
C GLU A 64 -24.92 -4.00 -25.30
N ARG A 65 -24.15 -2.93 -25.08
CA ARG A 65 -24.18 -2.22 -23.81
C ARG A 65 -25.41 -1.34 -23.77
N ASP A 66 -26.25 -1.52 -22.77
CA ASP A 66 -27.24 -0.53 -22.37
C ASP A 66 -26.83 0.07 -21.03
N GLY A 67 -27.36 1.24 -20.66
CA GLY A 67 -26.96 1.92 -19.40
C GLY A 67 -27.15 1.09 -18.13
N ASN A 68 -27.78 -0.09 -18.23
CA ASN A 68 -28.05 -1.01 -17.13
C ASN A 68 -27.15 -2.27 -17.15
N GLY A 69 -26.30 -2.47 -18.16
CA GLY A 69 -25.41 -3.62 -18.21
C GLY A 69 -25.03 -4.05 -19.63
N LEU A 70 -24.89 -5.36 -19.83
CA LEU A 70 -24.56 -5.98 -21.10
C LEU A 70 -25.66 -6.93 -21.53
N ARG A 71 -26.34 -6.60 -22.63
CA ARG A 71 -27.30 -7.47 -23.29
C ARG A 71 -26.60 -8.41 -24.24
N ILE A 72 -26.90 -9.70 -24.13
CA ILE A 72 -26.33 -10.76 -24.94
C ILE A 72 -27.48 -11.49 -25.62
N ARG A 73 -27.42 -11.58 -26.94
CA ARG A 73 -28.37 -12.37 -27.74
C ARG A 73 -27.59 -13.42 -28.51
N CYS A 74 -27.88 -14.68 -28.22
CA CYS A 74 -27.38 -15.84 -28.93
C CYS A 74 -28.49 -16.35 -29.85
N GLN A 75 -28.17 -16.64 -31.11
CA GLN A 75 -29.04 -17.42 -31.98
C GLN A 75 -28.64 -18.91 -31.89
N ALA A 76 -29.57 -19.81 -32.17
CA ALA A 76 -29.33 -21.24 -32.24
C ALA A 76 -28.21 -21.58 -33.24
N GLY A 77 -27.34 -22.51 -32.86
CA GLY A 77 -26.18 -22.89 -33.69
C GLY A 77 -25.23 -23.85 -32.97
N PRO A 78 -24.69 -24.86 -33.67
CA PRO A 78 -23.82 -25.87 -33.06
C PRO A 78 -22.38 -25.39 -32.85
N ALA A 79 -21.93 -24.32 -33.53
CA ALA A 79 -20.56 -23.84 -33.39
C ALA A 79 -20.35 -23.04 -32.09
N PRO A 80 -19.14 -23.07 -31.51
CA PRO A 80 -18.80 -22.23 -30.36
C PRO A 80 -18.98 -20.75 -30.66
N ALA A 81 -19.73 -20.07 -29.81
CA ALA A 81 -19.93 -18.62 -29.91
C ALA A 81 -20.17 -18.03 -28.52
N GLY A 82 -19.95 -16.73 -28.37
CA GLY A 82 -20.14 -16.06 -27.10
C GLY A 82 -19.60 -14.63 -27.05
N ALA A 83 -19.25 -14.20 -25.84
CA ALA A 83 -18.63 -12.92 -25.58
C ALA A 83 -17.41 -13.06 -24.68
N VAL A 84 -16.38 -12.26 -24.94
CA VAL A 84 -15.20 -12.09 -24.09
C VAL A 84 -15.29 -10.76 -23.37
N LEU A 85 -15.03 -10.77 -22.07
CA LEU A 85 -14.90 -9.58 -21.24
C LEU A 85 -13.44 -9.49 -20.77
N HIS A 86 -12.80 -8.36 -21.05
CA HIS A 86 -11.40 -8.08 -20.74
C HIS A 86 -11.26 -6.67 -20.16
N TRP A 87 -10.21 -6.35 -19.40
CA TRP A 87 -10.03 -5.03 -18.76
C TRP A 87 -8.67 -4.42 -19.11
N PRO A 88 -8.43 -3.94 -20.35
CA PRO A 88 -7.10 -3.59 -20.83
C PRO A 88 -6.41 -2.43 -20.07
N ASP A 89 -7.18 -1.49 -19.52
CA ASP A 89 -6.66 -0.32 -18.79
C ASP A 89 -6.58 -0.55 -17.27
N ARG A 90 -6.73 -1.81 -16.84
CA ARG A 90 -6.72 -2.21 -15.43
C ARG A 90 -5.93 -3.49 -15.27
N ARG A 91 -5.33 -3.65 -14.09
CA ARG A 91 -4.72 -4.92 -13.69
C ARG A 91 -5.65 -5.67 -12.75
N LEU A 92 -5.66 -6.98 -12.88
CA LEU A 92 -6.28 -7.88 -11.90
C LEU A 92 -5.33 -8.06 -10.69
N PRO A 93 -5.86 -8.31 -9.48
CA PRO A 93 -5.02 -8.46 -8.30
C PRO A 93 -4.20 -9.74 -8.36
N ARG A 94 -2.91 -9.64 -8.02
CA ARG A 94 -2.03 -10.80 -7.87
C ARG A 94 -2.21 -11.44 -6.50
N ALA A 95 -1.98 -12.74 -6.40
CA ALA A 95 -2.07 -13.55 -5.17
C ALA A 95 -3.44 -13.49 -4.45
N TYR A 96 -4.47 -13.00 -5.14
CA TYR A 96 -5.79 -12.82 -4.56
C TYR A 96 -6.57 -14.12 -4.57
N ARG A 97 -7.16 -14.46 -3.43
CA ARG A 97 -8.07 -15.60 -3.26
C ARG A 97 -9.49 -15.07 -3.22
N GLY A 98 -10.21 -15.32 -4.31
CA GLY A 98 -11.54 -14.77 -4.48
C GLY A 98 -12.40 -15.55 -5.44
N PHE A 99 -13.53 -14.94 -5.76
CA PHE A 99 -14.47 -15.43 -6.73
C PHE A 99 -14.89 -14.31 -7.66
N TRP A 100 -14.91 -14.62 -8.96
CA TRP A 100 -15.73 -13.88 -9.90
C TRP A 100 -17.19 -14.18 -9.60
N ARG A 101 -17.98 -13.12 -9.46
CA ARG A 101 -19.42 -13.20 -9.28
C ARG A 101 -20.11 -12.39 -10.38
N LEU A 102 -20.88 -13.08 -11.20
CA LEU A 102 -21.64 -12.52 -12.30
C LEU A 102 -23.11 -12.48 -11.91
N GLU A 103 -23.73 -11.31 -12.00
CA GLU A 103 -25.14 -11.11 -11.67
C GLU A 103 -25.91 -10.62 -12.89
N GLY A 104 -27.14 -11.11 -13.04
CA GLY A 104 -28.05 -10.72 -14.09
C GLY A 104 -29.07 -11.81 -14.36
N ARG A 105 -29.71 -11.77 -15.52
CA ARG A 105 -30.76 -12.72 -15.91
C ARG A 105 -30.51 -13.26 -17.31
N ALA A 106 -30.73 -14.56 -17.50
CA ALA A 106 -30.78 -15.20 -18.80
C ALA A 106 -32.01 -16.12 -18.89
N ASP A 107 -32.65 -16.18 -20.06
CA ASP A 107 -33.76 -17.10 -20.33
C ASP A 107 -33.32 -18.57 -20.43
N ALA A 108 -32.00 -18.81 -20.57
CA ALA A 108 -31.36 -20.10 -20.52
C ALA A 108 -29.91 -20.01 -20.02
N ALA A 109 -29.34 -21.15 -19.64
CA ALA A 109 -27.98 -21.21 -19.12
C ALA A 109 -26.93 -20.72 -20.12
N ILE A 110 -26.18 -19.69 -19.74
CA ILE A 110 -24.97 -19.23 -20.41
C ILE A 110 -23.77 -19.83 -19.66
N GLY A 111 -22.85 -20.45 -20.40
CA GLY A 111 -21.60 -20.95 -19.82
C GLY A 111 -20.68 -19.81 -19.42
N VAL A 112 -19.99 -19.93 -18.29
CA VAL A 112 -19.04 -18.91 -17.80
C VAL A 112 -17.71 -19.59 -17.47
N SER A 113 -16.62 -19.01 -17.97
CA SER A 113 -15.25 -19.48 -17.67
C SER A 113 -14.29 -18.30 -17.51
N ALA A 114 -13.29 -18.43 -16.64
CA ALA A 114 -12.16 -17.52 -16.55
C ALA A 114 -10.96 -18.19 -17.23
N LEU A 115 -10.32 -17.49 -18.17
CA LEU A 115 -9.24 -18.04 -18.99
C LEU A 115 -8.10 -17.03 -19.13
N PRO A 116 -6.85 -17.49 -19.32
CA PRO A 116 -5.78 -16.62 -19.78
C PRO A 116 -6.10 -15.98 -21.12
N LEU A 117 -5.62 -14.74 -21.34
CA LEU A 117 -5.79 -14.03 -22.59
C LEU A 117 -5.25 -14.85 -23.78
N GLY A 118 -6.02 -14.88 -24.87
CA GLY A 118 -5.64 -15.61 -26.09
C GLY A 118 -5.95 -17.10 -26.09
N ARG A 119 -6.56 -17.65 -25.04
CA ARG A 119 -7.04 -19.04 -25.03
C ARG A 119 -8.45 -19.17 -25.62
N ASP A 120 -8.70 -20.30 -26.29
CA ASP A 120 -10.01 -20.63 -26.82
C ASP A 120 -11.02 -20.92 -25.69
N ALA A 121 -12.29 -20.64 -25.96
CA ALA A 121 -13.39 -20.98 -25.06
C ALA A 121 -13.44 -22.49 -24.81
N PRO A 122 -13.58 -22.95 -23.55
CA PRO A 122 -13.62 -24.38 -23.26
C PRO A 122 -14.94 -25.00 -23.74
N ALA A 123 -14.88 -26.28 -24.13
CA ALA A 123 -16.07 -27.05 -24.50
C ALA A 123 -17.05 -27.23 -23.33
N ILE A 124 -16.53 -27.30 -22.10
CA ILE A 124 -17.31 -27.40 -20.87
C ILE A 124 -17.03 -26.14 -20.03
N PRO A 125 -18.04 -25.31 -19.75
CA PRO A 125 -17.85 -24.11 -18.96
C PRO A 125 -17.62 -24.43 -17.48
N ALA A 126 -16.91 -23.55 -16.77
CA ALA A 126 -16.64 -23.70 -15.34
C ALA A 126 -17.89 -23.50 -14.46
N ALA A 127 -18.82 -22.64 -14.88
CA ALA A 127 -20.12 -22.46 -14.26
C ALA A 127 -21.19 -22.12 -15.30
N HIS A 128 -22.44 -22.10 -14.86
CA HIS A 128 -23.56 -21.63 -15.65
C HIS A 128 -24.23 -20.45 -14.96
N TRP A 129 -24.60 -19.46 -15.76
CA TRP A 129 -25.33 -18.27 -15.34
C TRP A 129 -26.75 -18.29 -15.92
N THR A 130 -27.75 -18.10 -15.06
CA THR A 130 -29.18 -18.04 -15.40
C THR A 130 -29.85 -16.85 -14.70
N ASP A 131 -30.84 -17.12 -13.84
CA ASP A 131 -31.46 -16.23 -12.87
C ASP A 131 -30.69 -16.14 -11.54
N ARG A 132 -29.70 -17.02 -11.34
CA ARG A 132 -28.83 -17.03 -10.16
C ARG A 132 -27.42 -16.54 -10.52
N PRO A 133 -26.71 -15.86 -9.59
CA PRO A 133 -25.35 -15.45 -9.83
C PRO A 133 -24.44 -16.64 -10.15
N ALA A 134 -23.64 -16.54 -11.20
CA ALA A 134 -22.56 -17.49 -11.44
C ALA A 134 -21.36 -17.11 -10.59
N ILE A 135 -20.81 -18.09 -9.88
CA ILE A 135 -19.65 -17.93 -9.01
C ILE A 135 -18.57 -18.86 -9.54
N ILE A 136 -17.43 -18.31 -9.98
CA ILE A 136 -16.27 -19.10 -10.37
C ILE A 136 -15.04 -18.66 -9.57
N PRO A 137 -14.16 -19.58 -9.17
CA PRO A 137 -12.92 -19.22 -8.49
C PRO A 137 -12.09 -18.23 -9.32
N PHE A 138 -11.60 -17.19 -8.65
CA PHE A 138 -10.52 -16.36 -9.16
C PHE A 138 -9.21 -17.06 -8.82
N THR A 139 -8.51 -17.57 -9.84
CA THR A 139 -7.19 -18.16 -9.67
C THR A 139 -6.17 -17.21 -10.24
N ASP A 140 -5.38 -16.51 -9.44
CA ASP A 140 -4.24 -15.76 -9.99
C ASP A 140 -3.26 -16.74 -10.65
N ARG A 141 -2.96 -16.52 -11.93
CA ARG A 141 -1.97 -17.31 -12.68
C ARG A 141 -0.79 -16.45 -13.17
N GLN A 142 -0.65 -15.22 -12.69
CA GLN A 142 0.28 -14.20 -13.20
C GLN A 142 0.11 -13.83 -14.69
N GLU A 143 -0.81 -14.47 -15.40
CA GLU A 143 -1.22 -14.16 -16.77
C GLU A 143 -2.44 -13.23 -16.75
N GLU A 144 -2.54 -12.34 -17.74
CA GLU A 144 -3.76 -11.57 -17.96
C GLU A 144 -4.95 -12.51 -18.18
N GLN A 145 -6.09 -12.21 -17.55
CA GLN A 145 -7.28 -13.06 -17.61
C GLN A 145 -8.45 -12.34 -18.25
N MET A 146 -9.31 -13.14 -18.87
CA MET A 146 -10.59 -12.73 -19.44
C MET A 146 -11.71 -13.63 -18.91
N LEU A 147 -12.91 -13.08 -18.85
CA LEU A 147 -14.13 -13.86 -18.66
C LEU A 147 -14.73 -14.18 -20.03
N VAL A 148 -15.06 -15.45 -20.23
CA VAL A 148 -15.70 -15.95 -21.44
C VAL A 148 -17.11 -16.41 -21.11
N LEU A 149 -18.08 -15.82 -21.80
CA LEU A 149 -19.48 -16.17 -21.76
C LEU A 149 -19.80 -16.99 -23.01
N THR A 150 -20.20 -18.25 -22.84
CA THR A 150 -20.46 -19.18 -23.94
C THR A 150 -21.95 -19.35 -24.16
N CYS A 151 -22.41 -19.09 -25.38
CA CYS A 151 -23.78 -19.30 -25.80
C CYS A 151 -24.09 -20.81 -25.92
N PRO A 152 -25.28 -21.27 -25.49
CA PRO A 152 -25.71 -22.63 -25.79
C PRO A 152 -26.06 -22.77 -27.29
N ASP A 153 -26.51 -23.97 -27.67
CA ASP A 153 -26.88 -24.35 -29.04
C ASP A 153 -28.27 -23.86 -29.50
N ARG A 154 -28.97 -23.11 -28.63
CA ARG A 154 -30.32 -22.58 -28.85
C ARG A 154 -30.36 -21.05 -28.72
N ASP A 155 -31.48 -20.46 -29.11
CA ASP A 155 -31.73 -19.03 -28.91
C ASP A 155 -31.73 -18.69 -27.42
N VAL A 156 -31.00 -17.63 -27.06
CA VAL A 156 -30.88 -17.11 -25.69
C VAL A 156 -30.84 -15.59 -25.70
N SER A 157 -31.59 -14.98 -24.79
CA SER A 157 -31.48 -13.58 -24.44
C SER A 157 -31.06 -13.45 -22.97
N ALA A 158 -29.99 -12.71 -22.74
CA ALA A 158 -29.49 -12.46 -21.40
C ALA A 158 -29.13 -10.99 -21.19
N GLN A 159 -29.19 -10.56 -19.92
CA GLN A 159 -28.81 -9.26 -19.44
C GLN A 159 -27.87 -9.46 -18.25
N LEU A 160 -26.58 -9.18 -18.46
CA LEU A 160 -25.57 -9.20 -17.42
C LEU A 160 -25.52 -7.82 -16.78
N ASP A 161 -25.90 -7.73 -15.51
CA ASP A 161 -26.02 -6.47 -14.78
C ASP A 161 -24.70 -6.11 -14.09
N ALA A 162 -24.00 -7.12 -13.54
CA ALA A 162 -22.75 -6.90 -12.83
C ALA A 162 -21.73 -8.04 -12.97
N VAL A 163 -20.46 -7.64 -12.94
CA VAL A 163 -19.32 -8.52 -12.72
C VAL A 163 -18.55 -7.96 -11.54
N THR A 164 -18.36 -8.77 -10.50
CA THR A 164 -17.66 -8.36 -9.28
C THR A 164 -16.57 -9.38 -8.94
N LEU A 165 -15.47 -8.89 -8.38
CA LEU A 165 -14.44 -9.74 -7.77
C LEU A 165 -14.61 -9.67 -6.26
N THR A 166 -14.88 -10.82 -5.63
CA THR A 166 -15.20 -10.93 -4.21
C THR A 166 -14.16 -11.79 -3.47
N PRO A 167 -13.83 -11.50 -2.21
CA PRO A 167 -12.87 -12.29 -1.41
C PRO A 167 -13.43 -13.69 -1.10
N ALA A 168 -12.54 -14.68 -0.97
CA ALA A 168 -12.95 -16.07 -0.72
C ALA A 168 -13.26 -16.40 0.75
N GLY A 169 -12.89 -15.52 1.69
CA GLY A 169 -13.06 -15.75 3.12
C GLY A 169 -13.11 -14.46 3.92
N ALA A 170 -13.27 -14.61 5.24
CA ALA A 170 -13.08 -13.51 6.18
C ALA A 170 -11.61 -13.47 6.62
N GLY A 171 -11.04 -12.27 6.64
CA GLY A 171 -9.64 -12.06 7.01
C GLY A 171 -9.43 -11.85 8.50
N PRO A 172 -8.17 -11.71 8.91
CA PRO A 172 -7.86 -11.33 10.27
C PRO A 172 -8.44 -9.94 10.58
N ASN A 173 -9.05 -9.79 11.75
CA ASN A 173 -9.58 -8.53 12.26
C ASN A 173 -8.55 -7.77 13.12
N GLY A 174 -7.27 -7.89 12.79
CA GLY A 174 -6.20 -7.23 13.53
C GLY A 174 -6.30 -5.71 13.36
N ARG A 175 -6.47 -4.97 14.46
CA ARG A 175 -6.49 -3.50 14.43
C ARG A 175 -5.55 -2.94 15.49
N GLY A 176 -4.47 -2.31 15.05
CA GLY A 176 -3.50 -1.73 15.94
C GLY A 176 -3.26 -0.24 15.71
N THR A 177 -2.52 0.39 16.61
CA THR A 177 -2.12 1.80 16.51
C THR A 177 -0.73 2.04 17.09
N TRP A 178 -0.11 3.17 16.70
CA TRP A 178 1.17 3.63 17.24
C TRP A 178 0.97 4.63 18.37
N ILE A 179 1.82 4.53 19.39
CA ILE A 179 1.86 5.40 20.56
C ILE A 179 3.27 6.00 20.68
N TRP A 180 3.47 7.12 20.00
CA TRP A 180 4.78 7.78 19.88
C TRP A 180 5.24 8.50 21.15
N ARG A 181 4.29 8.95 21.98
CA ARG A 181 4.61 9.75 23.17
C ARG A 181 4.55 8.91 24.42
N GLU A 182 5.71 8.70 25.02
CA GLU A 182 5.85 7.94 26.27
C GLU A 182 4.95 8.48 27.40
N GLN A 183 4.80 9.81 27.47
CA GLN A 183 3.97 10.49 28.47
C GLN A 183 2.48 10.11 28.44
N ASP A 184 1.97 9.61 27.30
CA ASP A 184 0.54 9.32 27.13
C ASP A 184 0.08 8.11 27.97
N TRP A 185 1.01 7.24 28.35
CA TRP A 185 0.76 6.04 29.14
C TRP A 185 1.54 5.97 30.45
N ARG A 186 2.71 6.62 30.55
CA ARG A 186 3.64 6.41 31.67
C ARG A 186 3.06 6.78 33.04
N ALA A 187 2.28 7.86 33.10
CA ALA A 187 1.68 8.34 34.35
C ALA A 187 0.56 7.41 34.86
N ASP A 188 -0.20 6.81 33.96
CA ASP A 188 -1.32 5.92 34.27
C ASP A 188 -1.40 4.73 33.29
N PRO A 189 -0.53 3.71 33.45
CA PRO A 189 -0.51 2.57 32.54
C PRO A 189 -1.81 1.77 32.50
N ILE A 190 -2.48 1.64 33.66
CA ILE A 190 -3.69 0.84 33.80
C ILE A 190 -4.88 1.56 33.16
N GLY A 191 -5.09 2.85 33.47
CA GLY A 191 -6.15 3.61 32.83
C GLY A 191 -5.92 3.82 31.34
N PHE A 192 -4.66 3.96 30.90
CA PHE A 192 -4.32 3.93 29.49
C PHE A 192 -4.77 2.64 28.80
N SER A 193 -4.45 1.46 29.37
CA SER A 193 -4.87 0.17 28.80
C SER A 193 -6.40 0.03 28.70
N ARG A 194 -7.16 0.60 29.66
CA ARG A 194 -8.63 0.67 29.60
C ARG A 194 -9.11 1.53 28.45
N ARG A 195 -8.51 2.70 28.24
CA ARG A 195 -8.86 3.58 27.11
C ARG A 195 -8.57 2.90 25.77
N ALA A 196 -7.46 2.17 25.68
CA ALA A 196 -7.12 1.40 24.49
C ALA A 196 -8.15 0.30 24.18
N ALA A 197 -8.57 -0.46 25.19
CA ALA A 197 -9.62 -1.47 25.05
C ALA A 197 -10.96 -0.85 24.63
N ALA A 198 -11.35 0.28 25.25
CA ALA A 198 -12.59 1.00 24.91
C ALA A 198 -12.59 1.56 23.48
N ALA A 199 -11.40 1.90 22.94
CA ALA A 199 -11.21 2.31 21.56
C ALA A 199 -11.18 1.12 20.56
N GLY A 200 -11.27 -0.12 21.05
CA GLY A 200 -11.29 -1.32 20.22
C GLY A 200 -9.94 -1.70 19.61
N TRP A 201 -8.82 -1.26 20.21
CA TRP A 201 -7.50 -1.67 19.76
C TRP A 201 -7.19 -3.09 20.21
N THR A 202 -6.70 -3.91 19.29
CA THR A 202 -6.24 -5.28 19.58
C THR A 202 -4.72 -5.36 19.72
N GLU A 203 -3.99 -4.31 19.32
CA GLU A 203 -2.53 -4.24 19.44
C GLU A 203 -2.03 -2.80 19.54
N LEU A 204 -1.02 -2.55 20.37
CA LEU A 204 -0.34 -1.26 20.48
C LEU A 204 1.14 -1.40 20.16
N ALA A 205 1.64 -0.52 19.29
CA ALA A 205 3.06 -0.30 19.05
C ALA A 205 3.50 0.95 19.82
N ILE A 206 4.32 0.76 20.85
CA ILE A 206 4.62 1.83 21.81
C ILE A 206 6.08 2.23 21.68
N GLN A 207 6.34 3.53 21.55
CA GLN A 207 7.68 4.08 21.49
C GLN A 207 8.53 3.51 22.64
N ALA A 208 9.64 2.88 22.28
CA ALA A 208 10.58 2.31 23.21
C ALA A 208 11.10 3.43 24.13
N PRO A 209 10.94 3.29 25.46
CA PRO A 209 11.36 4.33 26.38
C PRO A 209 12.89 4.41 26.38
N ALA A 210 13.42 5.63 26.47
CA ALA A 210 14.88 5.83 26.55
C ALA A 210 15.50 5.11 27.77
N LYS A 211 14.71 4.96 28.84
CA LYS A 211 15.07 4.20 30.04
C LYS A 211 13.86 3.36 30.48
N PRO A 212 13.82 2.06 30.19
CA PRO A 212 12.72 1.20 30.61
C PRO A 212 12.71 1.05 32.14
N ASP A 213 11.51 1.01 32.71
CA ASP A 213 11.29 0.96 34.16
C ASP A 213 9.99 0.21 34.53
N SER A 214 9.65 0.22 35.82
CA SER A 214 8.44 -0.45 36.34
C SER A 214 7.13 0.00 35.68
N ALA A 215 7.04 1.22 35.11
CA ALA A 215 5.84 1.67 34.44
C ALA A 215 5.58 0.88 33.15
N LEU A 216 6.65 0.55 32.40
CA LEU A 216 6.56 -0.29 31.21
C LEU A 216 6.07 -1.70 31.55
N ALA A 217 6.59 -2.29 32.63
CA ALA A 217 6.16 -3.60 33.09
C ALA A 217 4.68 -3.62 33.52
N ARG A 218 4.23 -2.57 34.24
CA ARG A 218 2.81 -2.41 34.60
C ARG A 218 1.93 -2.25 33.37
N LEU A 219 2.38 -1.52 32.35
CA LEU A 219 1.65 -1.38 31.10
C LEU A 219 1.50 -2.72 30.39
N ALA A 220 2.60 -3.45 30.20
CA ALA A 220 2.62 -4.73 29.51
C ALA A 220 1.68 -5.75 30.18
N ALA A 221 1.67 -5.82 31.51
CA ALA A 221 0.74 -6.64 32.26
C ALA A 221 -0.72 -6.21 32.04
N ALA A 222 -1.01 -4.91 32.15
CA ALA A 222 -2.37 -4.37 31.99
C ALA A 222 -2.94 -4.55 30.57
N LEU A 223 -2.09 -4.52 29.54
CA LEU A 223 -2.46 -4.83 28.14
C LEU A 223 -2.72 -6.33 27.96
N THR A 224 -1.87 -7.19 28.53
CA THR A 224 -2.03 -8.65 28.47
C THR A 224 -3.34 -9.10 29.11
N GLU A 225 -3.68 -8.55 30.28
CA GLU A 225 -4.96 -8.82 30.97
C GLU A 225 -6.19 -8.46 30.12
N ARG A 226 -6.03 -7.56 29.15
CA ARG A 226 -7.09 -7.12 28.24
C ARG A 226 -7.05 -7.81 26.88
N GLY A 227 -6.12 -8.75 26.68
CA GLY A 227 -5.92 -9.40 25.38
C GLY A 227 -5.41 -8.44 24.29
N ILE A 228 -4.77 -7.34 24.67
CA ILE A 228 -4.20 -6.37 23.73
C ILE A 228 -2.73 -6.74 23.50
N GLY A 229 -2.37 -7.01 22.25
CA GLY A 229 -0.99 -7.23 21.85
C GLY A 229 -0.12 -6.00 22.12
N PHE A 230 1.13 -6.23 22.48
CA PHE A 230 2.07 -5.17 22.84
C PHE A 230 3.39 -5.38 22.10
N ARG A 231 3.85 -4.33 21.42
CA ARG A 231 5.16 -4.28 20.77
C ARG A 231 5.88 -2.99 21.13
N LEU A 232 7.20 -3.03 21.10
CA LEU A 232 8.05 -1.85 21.24
C LEU A 232 8.37 -1.32 19.84
N LEU A 233 8.27 -0.01 19.68
CA LEU A 233 8.48 0.70 18.42
C LEU A 233 9.65 1.66 18.59
N ASP A 234 10.51 1.76 17.60
CA ASP A 234 11.51 2.81 17.57
C ASP A 234 11.96 3.04 16.12
N GLY A 235 12.55 4.19 15.85
CA GLY A 235 12.85 4.58 14.49
C GLY A 235 13.54 5.93 14.42
N ASP A 236 14.62 5.99 13.65
CA ASP A 236 15.28 7.24 13.31
C ASP A 236 15.97 7.06 11.95
N PRO A 237 15.86 8.02 11.01
CA PRO A 237 16.51 7.93 9.70
C PRO A 237 18.03 7.68 9.81
N GLY A 238 18.67 8.27 10.82
CA GLY A 238 20.10 8.11 11.12
C GLY A 238 20.49 6.68 11.46
N MET A 239 19.55 5.82 11.88
CA MET A 239 19.83 4.39 12.07
C MET A 239 20.28 3.70 10.78
N ALA A 240 19.95 4.22 9.59
CA ALA A 240 20.46 3.69 8.32
C ALA A 240 21.95 3.98 8.08
N THR A 241 22.55 4.90 8.85
CA THR A 241 24.00 5.18 8.82
C THR A 241 24.78 4.18 9.66
N ALA A 242 26.07 4.01 9.40
CA ALA A 242 26.91 3.10 10.18
C ALA A 242 26.98 3.48 11.68
N GLU A 243 27.06 4.78 11.99
CA GLU A 243 27.13 5.29 13.35
C GLU A 243 25.79 5.11 14.08
N GLY A 244 24.69 5.56 13.47
CA GLY A 244 23.35 5.40 14.06
C GLY A 244 22.96 3.94 14.24
N ARG A 245 23.32 3.06 13.28
CA ARG A 245 23.15 1.61 13.43
C ARG A 245 23.90 1.06 14.64
N ALA A 246 25.16 1.46 14.84
CA ALA A 246 25.94 1.00 15.98
C ALA A 246 25.34 1.43 17.33
N GLU A 247 24.76 2.63 17.40
CA GLU A 247 24.01 3.09 18.57
C GLU A 247 22.72 2.29 18.79
N ALA A 248 21.92 2.12 17.74
CA ALA A 248 20.68 1.34 17.77
C ALA A 248 20.92 -0.09 18.29
N VAL A 249 21.95 -0.78 17.77
CA VAL A 249 22.35 -2.12 18.21
C VAL A 249 22.64 -2.16 19.72
N ARG A 250 23.41 -1.19 20.25
CA ARG A 250 23.72 -1.13 21.69
C ARG A 250 22.45 -0.90 22.51
N ARG A 251 21.59 0.02 22.08
CA ARG A 251 20.32 0.35 22.74
C ARG A 251 19.39 -0.84 22.79
N PHE A 252 19.13 -1.50 21.66
CA PHE A 252 18.21 -2.64 21.62
C PHE A 252 18.75 -3.88 22.33
N ALA A 253 20.07 -4.11 22.33
CA ALA A 253 20.66 -5.17 23.16
C ALA A 253 20.43 -4.91 24.67
N HIS A 254 20.50 -3.65 25.10
CA HIS A 254 20.19 -3.27 26.49
C HIS A 254 18.69 -3.43 26.80
N LEU A 255 17.83 -2.92 25.92
CA LEU A 255 16.37 -3.03 26.06
C LEU A 255 15.91 -4.49 26.08
N ARG A 256 16.51 -5.35 25.25
CA ARG A 256 16.25 -6.79 25.24
C ARG A 256 16.48 -7.41 26.61
N ARG A 257 17.67 -7.18 27.18
CA ARG A 257 18.02 -7.72 28.52
C ARG A 257 17.01 -7.25 29.57
N TRP A 258 16.68 -5.96 29.56
CA TRP A 258 15.70 -5.43 30.49
C TRP A 258 14.33 -6.13 30.33
N CYS A 259 13.86 -6.33 29.09
CA CYS A 259 12.60 -7.01 28.83
C CYS A 259 12.64 -8.47 29.30
N ASP A 260 13.72 -9.20 28.99
CA ASP A 260 13.90 -10.59 29.40
C ASP A 260 13.89 -10.72 30.94
N ASP A 261 14.44 -9.73 31.67
CA ASP A 261 14.52 -9.73 33.13
C ASP A 261 13.20 -9.30 33.83
N HIS A 262 12.37 -8.48 33.19
CA HIS A 262 11.25 -7.79 33.86
C HIS A 262 9.86 -8.07 33.27
N LEU A 263 9.77 -8.65 32.07
CA LEU A 263 8.50 -8.96 31.41
C LEU A 263 8.31 -10.47 31.33
N ALA A 264 7.05 -10.92 31.45
CA ALA A 264 6.72 -12.34 31.33
C ALA A 264 7.00 -12.88 29.91
N THR A 265 6.78 -12.04 28.90
CA THR A 265 7.06 -12.35 27.49
C THR A 265 7.71 -11.14 26.85
N ARG A 266 8.82 -11.35 26.14
CA ARG A 266 9.47 -10.28 25.37
C ARG A 266 8.54 -9.83 24.22
N PRO A 267 8.25 -8.52 24.10
CA PRO A 267 7.44 -8.01 23.00
C PRO A 267 8.15 -8.18 21.65
N LEU A 268 7.40 -8.06 20.54
CA LEU A 268 8.02 -7.84 19.24
C LEU A 268 8.66 -6.43 19.22
N LEU A 269 9.76 -6.28 18.49
CA LEU A 269 10.35 -4.97 18.17
C LEU A 269 9.90 -4.57 16.77
N GLU A 270 9.40 -3.36 16.61
CA GLU A 270 9.00 -2.72 15.35
C GLU A 270 9.94 -1.56 15.05
N LEU A 271 10.40 -1.47 13.79
CA LEU A 271 11.36 -0.48 13.33
C LEU A 271 10.75 0.44 12.27
N ASP A 272 10.69 1.74 12.57
CA ASP A 272 10.30 2.80 11.63
C ASP A 272 11.54 3.60 11.18
N ILE A 273 12.42 2.93 10.42
CA ILE A 273 13.64 3.54 9.90
C ILE A 273 13.31 4.11 8.51
N GLU A 274 13.21 5.43 8.41
CA GLU A 274 12.92 6.15 7.18
C GLU A 274 14.19 6.73 6.53
N PRO A 275 15.03 5.93 5.83
CA PRO A 275 16.29 6.44 5.27
C PRO A 275 16.07 7.54 4.23
N TYR A 276 14.88 7.61 3.63
CA TYR A 276 14.50 8.63 2.66
C TYR A 276 14.30 10.03 3.26
N ALA A 277 14.21 10.13 4.58
CA ALA A 277 14.25 11.42 5.28
C ALA A 277 15.69 11.94 5.49
N LEU A 278 16.73 11.13 5.21
CA LEU A 278 18.11 11.59 5.30
C LEU A 278 18.46 12.60 4.18
N PRO A 279 19.23 13.65 4.49
CA PRO A 279 19.78 14.53 3.48
C PRO A 279 20.56 13.75 2.42
N GLY A 280 20.28 14.01 1.14
CA GLY A 280 21.00 13.41 0.01
C GLY A 280 20.50 12.04 -0.45
N PHE A 281 19.54 11.42 0.24
CA PHE A 281 18.99 10.11 -0.14
C PHE A 281 18.52 10.04 -1.60
N ALA A 282 17.82 11.06 -2.07
CA ALA A 282 17.33 11.14 -3.45
C ALA A 282 18.45 11.10 -4.50
N SER A 283 19.68 11.48 -4.12
CA SER A 283 20.86 11.50 -4.99
C SER A 283 21.76 10.26 -4.85
N ASP A 284 21.60 9.51 -3.76
CA ASP A 284 22.35 8.29 -3.46
C ASP A 284 21.44 7.32 -2.68
N PRO A 285 20.83 6.34 -3.36
CA PRO A 285 19.93 5.38 -2.73
C PRO A 285 20.66 4.36 -1.84
N ALA A 286 21.97 4.53 -1.57
CA ALA A 286 22.70 3.75 -0.56
C ALA A 286 22.01 3.74 0.81
N GLY A 287 21.15 4.73 1.12
CA GLY A 287 20.28 4.69 2.29
C GLY A 287 19.41 3.43 2.40
N TRP A 288 18.99 2.82 1.29
CA TRP A 288 18.28 1.55 1.30
C TRP A 288 19.17 0.38 1.73
N GLN A 289 20.42 0.36 1.27
CA GLN A 289 21.40 -0.64 1.71
C GLN A 289 21.69 -0.48 3.20
N GLY A 290 21.90 0.76 3.65
CA GLY A 290 22.06 1.09 5.07
C GLY A 290 20.87 0.66 5.92
N TRP A 291 19.64 0.85 5.43
CA TRP A 291 18.43 0.36 6.06
C TRP A 291 18.43 -1.17 6.22
N ALA A 292 18.78 -1.93 5.17
CA ALA A 292 18.79 -3.39 5.24
C ALA A 292 19.82 -3.91 6.26
N GLU A 293 21.02 -3.32 6.26
CA GLU A 293 22.07 -3.62 7.25
C GLU A 293 21.60 -3.34 8.68
N SER A 294 20.85 -2.25 8.88
CA SER A 294 20.32 -1.87 10.19
C SER A 294 19.24 -2.80 10.68
N VAL A 295 18.29 -3.20 9.82
CA VAL A 295 17.28 -4.20 10.17
C VAL A 295 17.93 -5.51 10.60
N GLN A 296 18.90 -6.02 9.83
CA GLN A 296 19.61 -7.26 10.17
C GLN A 296 20.38 -7.15 11.49
N ALA A 297 21.15 -6.08 11.67
CA ALA A 297 21.96 -5.87 12.87
C ALA A 297 21.08 -5.69 14.12
N VAL A 298 19.98 -4.97 14.01
CA VAL A 298 19.02 -4.77 15.10
C VAL A 298 18.28 -6.07 15.42
N ALA A 299 17.85 -6.84 14.43
CA ALA A 299 17.24 -8.16 14.65
C ALA A 299 18.19 -9.11 15.40
N GLN A 300 19.48 -9.11 15.03
CA GLN A 300 20.49 -9.87 15.76
C GLN A 300 20.65 -9.39 17.21
N ALA A 301 20.71 -8.07 17.43
CA ALA A 301 20.81 -7.47 18.77
C ALA A 301 19.59 -7.79 19.64
N TRP A 302 18.40 -7.69 19.05
CA TRP A 302 17.12 -8.05 19.65
C TRP A 302 16.96 -9.56 19.90
N GLY A 303 17.74 -10.38 19.21
CA GLY A 303 17.72 -11.84 19.36
C GLY A 303 16.53 -12.49 18.65
N GLY A 304 16.07 -11.93 17.53
CA GLY A 304 14.96 -12.46 16.74
C GLY A 304 14.55 -11.50 15.62
N ALA A 305 13.73 -11.98 14.69
CA ALA A 305 13.17 -11.16 13.62
C ALA A 305 12.30 -10.02 14.19
N VAL A 306 12.25 -8.89 13.47
CA VAL A 306 11.59 -7.65 13.86
C VAL A 306 10.45 -7.29 12.91
N ALA A 307 9.49 -6.49 13.34
CA ALA A 307 8.57 -5.81 12.44
C ALA A 307 9.24 -4.57 11.82
N VAL A 308 8.80 -4.19 10.62
CA VAL A 308 9.33 -3.00 9.92
C VAL A 308 8.20 -2.18 9.29
N ASP A 309 8.30 -0.86 9.43
CA ASP A 309 7.40 0.09 8.80
C ASP A 309 8.04 0.56 7.49
N LEU A 310 7.30 0.46 6.37
CA LEU A 310 7.83 0.69 5.04
C LEU A 310 6.90 1.58 4.21
N PRO A 311 7.44 2.54 3.44
CA PRO A 311 6.62 3.30 2.52
C PRO A 311 6.12 2.38 1.40
N TRP A 312 4.85 2.51 1.03
CA TRP A 312 4.21 1.69 0.00
C TRP A 312 4.95 1.67 -1.35
N TRP A 313 5.74 2.71 -1.64
CA TRP A 313 6.48 2.87 -2.88
C TRP A 313 7.88 2.22 -2.86
N MET A 314 8.37 1.70 -1.73
CA MET A 314 9.72 1.11 -1.62
C MET A 314 9.98 0.02 -2.67
N ARG A 315 9.03 -0.90 -2.87
CA ARG A 315 9.14 -1.99 -3.88
C ARG A 315 9.18 -1.50 -5.34
N ARG A 316 8.84 -0.23 -5.59
CA ARG A 316 8.93 0.38 -6.92
C ARG A 316 10.32 0.94 -7.22
N SER A 317 11.16 1.12 -6.20
CA SER A 317 12.58 1.40 -6.36
C SER A 317 13.33 0.08 -6.49
N PRO A 318 14.14 -0.14 -7.55
CA PRO A 318 14.99 -1.32 -7.65
C PRO A 318 15.90 -1.50 -6.43
N GLU A 319 16.45 -0.40 -5.92
CA GLU A 319 17.33 -0.37 -4.75
C GLU A 319 16.56 -0.70 -3.46
N GLY A 320 15.35 -0.16 -3.29
CA GLY A 320 14.46 -0.49 -2.17
C GLY A 320 13.99 -1.94 -2.20
N ALA A 321 13.64 -2.47 -3.37
CA ALA A 321 13.30 -3.88 -3.54
C ALA A 321 14.47 -4.80 -3.18
N ALA A 322 15.68 -4.50 -3.67
CA ALA A 322 16.88 -5.28 -3.34
C ALA A 322 17.23 -5.25 -1.84
N ALA A 323 17.05 -4.10 -1.19
CA ALA A 323 17.24 -3.97 0.25
C ALA A 323 16.22 -4.81 1.05
N LEU A 324 14.95 -4.80 0.64
CA LEU A 324 13.91 -5.64 1.27
C LEU A 324 14.24 -7.12 1.17
N GLU A 325 14.63 -7.61 -0.02
CA GLU A 325 15.03 -9.01 -0.21
C GLU A 325 16.23 -9.38 0.69
N THR A 326 17.19 -8.46 0.84
CA THR A 326 18.36 -8.65 1.71
C THR A 326 17.96 -8.77 3.18
N ALA A 327 17.02 -7.95 3.66
CA ALA A 327 16.57 -7.94 5.04
C ALA A 327 15.51 -9.01 5.37
N LEU A 328 14.91 -9.67 4.37
CA LEU A 328 13.69 -10.47 4.51
C LEU A 328 13.74 -11.53 5.61
N ALA A 329 14.88 -12.23 5.76
CA ALA A 329 15.05 -13.26 6.78
C ALA A 329 15.07 -12.70 8.23
N SER A 330 15.28 -11.40 8.39
CA SER A 330 15.25 -10.68 9.67
C SER A 330 13.90 -10.02 9.96
N ILE A 331 12.92 -10.16 9.05
CA ILE A 331 11.62 -9.50 9.17
C ILE A 331 10.55 -10.52 9.56
N HIS A 332 9.84 -10.22 10.64
CA HIS A 332 8.71 -11.00 11.14
C HIS A 332 7.37 -10.53 10.56
N GLU A 333 7.20 -9.22 10.39
CA GLU A 333 5.96 -8.60 9.88
C GLU A 333 6.33 -7.29 9.16
N ILE A 334 5.57 -6.92 8.14
CA ILE A 334 5.73 -5.65 7.43
C ILE A 334 4.49 -4.79 7.68
N ILE A 335 4.70 -3.51 7.98
CA ILE A 335 3.65 -2.51 8.08
C ILE A 335 3.82 -1.55 6.91
N VAL A 336 2.90 -1.60 5.95
CA VAL A 336 2.96 -0.77 4.75
C VAL A 336 2.25 0.55 5.01
N MET A 337 2.99 1.66 5.00
CA MET A 337 2.47 3.01 5.11
C MET A 337 1.70 3.41 3.84
N ALA A 338 0.47 2.92 3.72
CA ALA A 338 -0.45 3.20 2.61
C ALA A 338 -1.29 4.45 2.90
N TYR A 339 -0.65 5.54 3.34
CA TYR A 339 -1.28 6.78 3.78
C TYR A 339 -2.06 7.45 2.65
N ARG A 340 -3.31 7.02 2.50
CA ARG A 340 -4.32 7.46 1.54
C ARG A 340 -5.67 7.42 2.22
N THR A 341 -6.60 8.24 1.74
CA THR A 341 -7.98 8.25 2.26
C THR A 341 -8.99 7.61 1.33
N ASP A 342 -8.66 7.53 0.04
CA ASP A 342 -9.47 6.85 -0.97
C ASP A 342 -9.24 5.32 -0.89
N PRO A 343 -10.29 4.51 -0.76
CA PRO A 343 -10.16 3.05 -0.65
C PRO A 343 -9.41 2.40 -1.81
N GLN A 344 -9.63 2.86 -3.04
CA GLN A 344 -8.97 2.30 -4.21
C GLN A 344 -7.46 2.61 -4.20
N LEU A 345 -7.08 3.82 -3.81
CA LEU A 345 -5.66 4.18 -3.68
C LEU A 345 -4.96 3.41 -2.55
N ILE A 346 -5.66 3.06 -1.47
CA ILE A 346 -5.12 2.17 -0.42
C ILE A 346 -4.87 0.77 -0.99
N LEU A 347 -5.85 0.20 -1.72
CA LEU A 347 -5.69 -1.10 -2.38
C LEU A 347 -4.53 -1.09 -3.39
N ASP A 348 -4.40 -0.02 -4.19
CA ASP A 348 -3.31 0.13 -5.16
C ASP A 348 -1.93 0.23 -4.51
N ALA A 349 -1.84 0.86 -3.34
CA ALA A 349 -0.62 0.94 -2.55
C ALA A 349 -0.28 -0.41 -1.87
N ALA A 350 -1.30 -1.12 -1.40
CA ALA A 350 -1.17 -2.36 -0.64
C ALA A 350 -0.89 -3.60 -1.49
N GLU A 351 -1.55 -3.76 -2.65
CA GLU A 351 -1.63 -5.04 -3.37
C GLU A 351 -0.27 -5.68 -3.64
N SER A 352 0.73 -4.89 -4.05
CA SER A 352 2.03 -5.45 -4.38
C SER A 352 2.73 -6.08 -3.17
N TRP A 353 2.36 -5.71 -1.95
CA TRP A 353 2.93 -6.25 -0.71
C TRP A 353 2.24 -7.53 -0.23
N LEU A 354 0.99 -7.76 -0.61
CA LEU A 354 0.13 -8.79 -0.06
C LEU A 354 0.28 -10.19 -0.71
N GLY A 355 1.40 -10.43 -1.39
CA GLY A 355 1.68 -11.66 -2.15
C GLY A 355 1.68 -12.96 -1.33
N GLU A 356 1.69 -14.11 -2.01
CA GLU A 356 1.52 -15.44 -1.36
C GLU A 356 2.72 -15.92 -0.52
N ALA A 357 3.90 -15.31 -0.65
CA ALA A 357 5.11 -15.73 0.06
C ALA A 357 5.80 -14.52 0.70
N GLY A 358 5.89 -14.52 2.04
CA GLY A 358 6.58 -13.48 2.80
C GLY A 358 6.04 -13.33 4.22
N PRO A 359 6.60 -12.38 4.99
CA PRO A 359 6.05 -11.97 6.28
C PRO A 359 4.59 -11.50 6.14
N PRO A 360 3.74 -11.70 7.17
CA PRO A 360 2.45 -11.03 7.26
C PRO A 360 2.59 -9.51 7.09
N VAL A 361 1.55 -8.90 6.50
CA VAL A 361 1.53 -7.50 6.11
C VAL A 361 0.33 -6.80 6.74
N ARG A 362 0.59 -5.74 7.50
CA ARG A 362 -0.42 -4.79 7.94
C ARG A 362 -0.45 -3.59 7.03
N ILE A 363 -1.65 -3.06 6.81
CA ILE A 363 -1.83 -1.85 6.01
C ILE A 363 -2.04 -0.68 6.95
N ALA A 364 -1.21 0.34 6.80
CA ALA A 364 -1.27 1.52 7.63
C ALA A 364 -1.99 2.70 6.96
N ILE A 365 -2.83 3.37 7.74
CA ILE A 365 -3.55 4.58 7.35
C ILE A 365 -3.25 5.72 8.33
N GLU A 366 -3.28 6.95 7.82
CA GLU A 366 -2.95 8.16 8.57
C GLU A 366 -4.22 8.92 8.98
N THR A 367 -4.36 9.23 10.26
CA THR A 367 -5.48 10.04 10.78
C THR A 367 -5.03 11.34 11.44
N GLY A 368 -3.74 11.50 11.73
CA GLY A 368 -3.14 12.72 12.27
C GLY A 368 -2.97 13.83 11.22
N PRO A 369 -2.64 15.06 11.66
CA PRO A 369 -2.43 16.17 10.74
C PRO A 369 -1.21 15.93 9.86
N VAL A 370 -1.33 16.21 8.56
CA VAL A 370 -0.20 16.20 7.61
C VAL A 370 -0.11 17.54 6.88
N GLY A 371 1.12 17.98 6.63
CA GLY A 371 1.38 19.20 5.86
C GLY A 371 0.96 19.06 4.40
N GLN A 372 0.74 20.19 3.72
CA GLN A 372 0.55 20.18 2.27
C GLN A 372 1.88 19.90 1.59
N GLU A 373 1.98 18.78 0.88
CA GLU A 373 3.16 18.45 0.10
C GLU A 373 3.09 19.12 -1.27
N ALA A 374 4.25 19.45 -1.82
CA ALA A 374 4.39 19.88 -3.20
C ALA A 374 5.60 19.23 -3.87
N THR A 375 5.43 18.96 -5.16
CA THR A 375 6.49 18.50 -6.04
C THR A 375 6.65 19.50 -7.17
N ARG A 376 7.86 20.04 -7.32
CA ARG A 376 8.24 21.02 -8.34
C ARG A 376 9.16 20.37 -9.36
N LEU A 377 8.74 20.38 -10.63
CA LEU A 377 9.55 19.95 -11.75
C LEU A 377 10.30 21.16 -12.32
N TYR A 378 11.60 21.03 -12.43
CA TYR A 378 12.54 22.01 -12.94
C TYR A 378 13.21 21.47 -14.21
N ARG A 379 13.47 22.35 -15.18
CA ARG A 379 14.23 22.03 -16.40
C ARG A 379 15.41 23.00 -16.53
N ARG A 380 16.56 22.47 -16.95
CA ARG A 380 17.76 23.25 -17.24
C ARG A 380 17.41 24.39 -18.20
N ALA A 381 17.84 25.60 -17.87
CA ALA A 381 17.48 26.80 -18.62
C ALA A 381 18.60 27.87 -18.50
N PRO A 382 18.64 28.87 -19.40
CA PRO A 382 19.58 29.98 -19.27
C PRO A 382 19.36 30.83 -18.02
N SER A 383 18.17 30.81 -17.43
CA SER A 383 17.86 31.42 -16.15
C SER A 383 16.79 30.64 -15.38
N GLY A 384 16.79 30.73 -14.06
CA GLY A 384 15.82 30.01 -13.23
C GLY A 384 15.98 30.24 -11.73
N THR A 385 15.13 29.58 -10.96
CA THR A 385 15.07 29.73 -9.49
C THR A 385 15.66 28.54 -8.74
N LEU A 386 16.21 27.55 -9.43
CA LEU A 386 16.97 26.45 -8.82
C LEU A 386 18.36 26.44 -9.43
N LYS A 387 19.39 26.43 -8.60
CA LYS A 387 20.79 26.34 -9.02
C LYS A 387 21.38 25.03 -8.52
N LEU A 388 22.11 24.33 -9.40
CA LEU A 388 22.85 23.12 -9.07
C LEU A 388 24.33 23.30 -9.43
N SER A 389 25.20 22.93 -8.50
CA SER A 389 26.65 23.11 -8.59
C SER A 389 27.39 21.99 -7.86
N ASP A 390 28.72 22.00 -7.94
CA ASP A 390 29.57 21.05 -7.20
C ASP A 390 29.42 21.15 -5.67
N VAL A 391 28.98 22.31 -5.15
CA VAL A 391 28.76 22.53 -3.71
C VAL A 391 27.35 22.16 -3.24
N GLY A 392 26.44 21.86 -4.17
CA GLY A 392 25.07 21.47 -3.86
C GLY A 392 24.01 22.22 -4.67
N ALA A 393 22.79 22.17 -4.16
CA ALA A 393 21.62 22.78 -4.76
C ALA A 393 21.08 23.94 -3.91
N GLU A 394 20.62 24.99 -4.58
CA GLU A 394 20.10 26.19 -3.93
C GLU A 394 18.79 26.63 -4.60
N LEU A 395 17.76 26.85 -3.79
CA LEU A 395 16.49 27.43 -4.23
C LEU A 395 16.56 28.96 -4.04
N LEU A 396 16.52 29.69 -5.14
CA LEU A 396 16.68 31.13 -5.21
C LEU A 396 15.33 31.84 -5.07
N ALA A 397 15.33 32.98 -4.37
CA ALA A 397 14.14 33.82 -4.23
C ALA A 397 13.71 34.49 -5.55
N THR A 398 14.66 34.72 -6.45
CA THR A 398 14.46 35.35 -7.76
C THR A 398 15.20 34.58 -8.84
N SER A 399 14.75 34.70 -10.09
CA SER A 399 15.40 34.04 -11.23
C SER A 399 16.79 34.62 -11.46
N GLU A 400 17.80 33.76 -11.57
CA GLU A 400 19.18 34.12 -11.88
C GLU A 400 19.65 33.46 -13.19
N ALA A 401 20.56 34.13 -13.90
CA ALA A 401 21.18 33.59 -15.10
C ALA A 401 22.17 32.45 -14.77
N SER A 402 22.30 31.49 -15.68
CA SER A 402 23.29 30.42 -15.57
C SER A 402 24.71 31.01 -15.58
N GLY A 403 25.55 30.53 -14.67
CA GLY A 403 26.94 30.98 -14.53
C GLY A 403 27.94 29.86 -14.81
N PRO A 404 29.24 30.18 -14.86
CA PRO A 404 30.29 29.18 -15.06
C PRO A 404 30.42 28.19 -13.88
N SER A 405 29.91 28.55 -12.69
CA SER A 405 30.01 27.74 -11.47
C SER A 405 28.81 26.82 -11.21
N GLY A 406 27.78 26.80 -12.07
CA GLY A 406 26.60 25.97 -11.86
C GLY A 406 25.55 26.14 -12.94
N ALA A 407 24.68 25.15 -13.07
CA ALA A 407 23.51 25.22 -13.95
C ALA A 407 22.31 25.80 -13.22
N THR A 408 21.54 26.61 -13.93
CA THR A 408 20.24 27.07 -13.47
C THR A 408 19.11 26.29 -14.11
N PHE A 409 18.02 26.15 -13.37
CA PHE A 409 16.83 25.42 -13.78
C PHE A 409 15.60 26.28 -13.53
N ALA A 410 14.75 26.38 -14.56
CA ALA A 410 13.47 27.07 -14.49
C ALA A 410 12.39 26.11 -14.02
N LEU A 411 11.48 26.61 -13.18
CA LEU A 411 10.30 25.86 -12.76
C LEU A 411 9.39 25.63 -13.98
N VAL A 412 9.07 24.38 -14.26
CA VAL A 412 8.16 23.98 -15.34
C VAL A 412 6.76 23.72 -14.81
N ARG A 413 6.66 23.02 -13.68
CA ARG A 413 5.39 22.60 -13.09
C ARG A 413 5.51 22.48 -11.59
N GLU A 414 4.45 22.87 -10.88
CA GLU A 414 4.26 22.56 -9.47
C GLU A 414 2.99 21.73 -9.32
N ASN A 415 3.10 20.57 -8.67
CA ASN A 415 1.98 19.75 -8.26
C ASN A 415 1.84 19.86 -6.75
N ARG A 416 0.68 20.27 -6.26
CA ARG A 416 0.36 20.28 -4.82
C ARG A 416 -0.50 19.07 -4.50
N THR A 417 -0.11 18.32 -3.48
CA THR A 417 -0.91 17.22 -2.96
C THR A 417 -1.85 17.77 -1.90
N ASP A 418 -3.15 17.59 -2.12
CA ASP A 418 -4.15 17.88 -1.08
C ASP A 418 -3.90 16.96 0.12
N PRO A 419 -3.62 17.50 1.32
CA PRO A 419 -3.44 16.73 2.54
C PRO A 419 -4.55 15.71 2.79
N THR A 420 -5.79 16.03 2.41
CA THR A 420 -6.96 15.16 2.63
C THR A 420 -6.94 13.89 1.81
N ARG A 421 -6.03 13.79 0.83
CA ARG A 421 -5.77 12.57 0.07
C ARG A 421 -4.80 11.62 0.76
N ILE A 422 -4.03 12.11 1.73
CA ILE A 422 -2.99 11.36 2.46
C ILE A 422 -3.49 10.95 3.84
N SER A 423 -4.16 11.87 4.53
CA SER A 423 -4.64 11.69 5.91
C SER A 423 -6.14 11.95 6.04
N PHE A 424 -6.78 11.28 7.01
CA PHE A 424 -8.14 11.58 7.45
C PHE A 424 -8.26 12.86 8.30
N HIS A 425 -7.16 13.55 8.65
CA HIS A 425 -7.13 14.86 9.34
C HIS A 425 -8.05 14.96 10.56
N GLY A 426 -7.89 14.06 11.52
CA GLY A 426 -8.70 14.05 12.73
C GLY A 426 -10.14 13.60 12.52
N ALA A 427 -10.45 12.91 11.41
CA ALA A 427 -11.76 12.30 11.15
C ALA A 427 -11.73 10.77 11.39
N PRO A 428 -11.64 10.28 12.65
CA PRO A 428 -11.49 8.86 12.96
C PRO A 428 -12.70 8.01 12.53
N SER A 429 -13.90 8.61 12.43
CA SER A 429 -15.09 7.91 11.91
C SER A 429 -14.92 7.53 10.44
N ARG A 430 -14.41 8.45 9.60
CA ARG A 430 -14.12 8.19 8.19
C ARG A 430 -13.02 7.15 8.02
N ALA A 431 -11.98 7.21 8.85
CA ALA A 431 -10.94 6.19 8.87
C ALA A 431 -11.54 4.81 9.18
N ALA A 432 -12.36 4.70 10.23
CA ALA A 432 -13.01 3.46 10.61
C ALA A 432 -14.01 2.94 9.55
N GLU A 433 -14.70 3.84 8.83
CA GLU A 433 -15.54 3.48 7.68
C GLU A 433 -14.72 2.89 6.53
N THR A 434 -13.59 3.53 6.19
CA THR A 434 -12.66 3.02 5.18
C THR A 434 -12.07 1.67 5.59
N GLU A 435 -11.63 1.51 6.85
CA GLU A 435 -11.16 0.23 7.39
C GLU A 435 -12.24 -0.86 7.24
N ARG A 436 -13.48 -0.58 7.64
CA ARG A 436 -14.61 -1.53 7.52
C ARG A 436 -14.92 -1.91 6.08
N ALA A 437 -14.84 -0.96 5.15
CA ALA A 437 -15.07 -1.22 3.73
C ALA A 437 -13.95 -2.06 3.11
N LEU A 438 -12.70 -1.80 3.49
CA LEU A 438 -11.52 -2.47 2.93
C LEU A 438 -11.20 -3.82 3.57
N MET A 439 -11.51 -4.03 4.85
CA MET A 439 -11.15 -5.26 5.56
C MET A 439 -11.60 -6.54 4.84
N PRO A 440 -12.87 -6.65 4.37
CA PRO A 440 -13.27 -7.83 3.61
C PRO A 440 -12.50 -7.95 2.29
N LEU A 441 -12.23 -6.85 1.59
CA LEU A 441 -11.53 -6.89 0.31
C LEU A 441 -10.08 -7.34 0.50
N LEU A 442 -9.36 -6.74 1.46
CA LEU A 442 -7.98 -7.07 1.77
C LEU A 442 -7.82 -8.51 2.29
N SER A 443 -8.86 -9.08 2.88
CA SER A 443 -8.84 -10.48 3.31
C SER A 443 -8.74 -11.52 2.20
N GLY A 444 -8.97 -11.13 0.95
CA GLY A 444 -8.69 -12.02 -0.18
C GLY A 444 -7.20 -12.32 -0.34
N TRP A 445 -6.29 -11.52 0.23
CA TRP A 445 -4.87 -11.81 0.21
C TRP A 445 -4.42 -12.58 1.47
N PRO A 446 -3.70 -13.71 1.30
CA PRO A 446 -3.18 -14.47 2.44
C PRO A 446 -2.19 -13.70 3.31
N GLY A 447 -1.43 -12.77 2.71
CA GLY A 447 -0.45 -11.97 3.43
C GLY A 447 -1.08 -10.88 4.32
N PHE A 448 -2.36 -10.55 4.15
CA PHE A 448 -2.98 -9.48 4.92
C PHE A 448 -3.18 -9.87 6.39
N ALA A 449 -2.68 -9.03 7.30
CA ALA A 449 -2.69 -9.24 8.76
C ALA A 449 -3.50 -8.17 9.54
N GLY A 450 -4.20 -7.29 8.83
CA GLY A 450 -5.05 -6.24 9.41
C GLY A 450 -4.51 -4.83 9.22
N PHE A 451 -5.06 -3.89 10.00
CA PHE A 451 -4.72 -2.47 9.91
C PHE A 451 -3.81 -1.99 11.04
N ARG A 452 -3.03 -0.95 10.73
CA ARG A 452 -2.33 -0.11 11.70
C ARG A 452 -2.77 1.35 11.49
N VAL A 453 -3.27 2.01 12.52
CA VAL A 453 -3.81 3.37 12.41
C VAL A 453 -2.85 4.35 13.08
N HIS A 454 -2.36 5.32 12.32
CA HIS A 454 -1.55 6.42 12.85
C HIS A 454 -2.45 7.57 13.32
N GLY A 455 -2.00 8.29 14.36
CA GLY A 455 -2.67 9.49 14.84
C GLY A 455 -3.79 9.28 15.86
N TRP A 456 -3.81 8.17 16.62
CA TRP A 456 -4.78 8.04 17.71
C TRP A 456 -4.49 9.04 18.83
N GLU A 457 -5.39 10.00 19.01
CA GLU A 457 -5.33 10.94 20.13
C GLU A 457 -5.84 10.27 21.41
N VAL A 458 -4.91 10.02 22.34
CA VAL A 458 -5.23 9.56 23.69
C VAL A 458 -5.83 10.74 24.46
N SER A 459 -7.15 10.94 24.35
CA SER A 459 -7.82 12.04 25.05
C SER A 459 -7.56 11.95 26.56
N ALA A 460 -7.05 13.04 27.13
CA ALA A 460 -6.68 13.13 28.55
C ALA A 460 -7.87 13.39 29.49
N HIS A 461 -9.12 13.23 29.04
CA HIS A 461 -10.31 13.63 29.80
C HIS A 461 -11.20 12.43 30.06
N GLY A 462 -11.03 11.85 31.25
CA GLY A 462 -11.92 10.90 31.90
C GLY A 462 -11.77 11.03 33.40
#